data_AF-D2TGW1-F1
#
_entry.id   AF-D2TGW1-F1
#
_cell.length_a   1.000
_cell.length_b   1.000
_cell.length_c   1.000
_cell.angle_alpha   90.00
_cell.angle_beta   90.00
_cell.angle_gamma   90.00
#
_symmetry.space_group_name_H-M   'P 1'
#
loop_
_entity.id
_entity.type
_entity.pdbx_description
1 polymer ?
#
loop_
_entity_poly.entity_id
_entity_poly.type
_entity_poly.pdbx_seq_one_letter_code
_entity_poly.pdbx_strand_id
1 'polypeptide(L)'
;MNTIVNFNVLDELGKYDKESNPSKLSVFDLLPSGVSWLYGTKKIEIRDHKKIIPLLLLGDAEVALVRAPFDKDKSQAYILSSTGEIMWDVKEIIEKKIKEVVFYDVYYISDILFFFININGHDYRFSFDVSTGIAGDIIQNY
;
A
#
# COMPACT_ATOMS: atom_id res chain seq x y z
N MET A 1 4.21 22.25 9.07
CA MET A 1 4.83 20.91 9.04
C MET A 1 3.71 19.93 8.78
N ASN A 2 3.68 19.33 7.59
CA ASN A 2 2.67 18.33 7.24
C ASN A 2 3.17 16.93 7.60
N THR A 3 3.57 16.74 8.85
CA THR A 3 4.34 15.55 9.24
C THR A 3 3.44 14.54 9.92
N ILE A 4 3.53 13.31 9.44
CA ILE A 4 2.96 12.10 10.02
C ILE A 4 3.84 11.68 11.19
N VAL A 5 3.22 11.45 12.35
CA VAL A 5 3.91 11.03 13.58
C VAL A 5 3.26 9.77 14.12
N ASN A 6 4.03 8.92 14.82
CA ASN A 6 3.54 7.67 15.40
C ASN A 6 2.84 6.77 14.37
N PHE A 7 3.43 6.65 13.17
CA PHE A 7 2.95 5.71 12.17
C PHE A 7 3.01 4.29 12.73
N ASN A 8 1.86 3.65 12.81
CA ASN A 8 1.71 2.36 13.45
C ASN A 8 0.81 1.46 12.61
N VAL A 9 1.36 0.31 12.25
CA VAL A 9 0.64 -0.76 11.56
C VAL A 9 -0.19 -1.53 12.59
N LEU A 10 -1.45 -1.81 12.25
CA LEU A 10 -2.41 -2.48 13.12
C LEU A 10 -2.65 -3.89 12.59
N ASP A 11 -2.25 -4.90 13.35
CA ASP A 11 -2.58 -6.28 13.07
C ASP A 11 -3.35 -6.93 14.23
N GLU A 12 -3.90 -8.10 13.94
CA GLU A 12 -4.70 -8.89 14.87
C GLU A 12 -3.93 -10.11 15.40
N LEU A 13 -2.61 -10.14 15.19
CA LEU A 13 -1.78 -11.30 15.51
C LEU A 13 -1.19 -11.20 16.93
N GLY A 14 -1.30 -10.05 17.58
CA GLY A 14 -0.92 -9.87 18.98
C GLY A 14 0.58 -10.07 19.20
N LYS A 15 0.95 -11.14 19.91
CA LYS A 15 2.37 -11.49 20.19
C LYS A 15 2.96 -12.50 19.21
N TYR A 16 2.30 -12.74 18.08
CA TYR A 16 2.80 -13.66 17.06
C TYR A 16 4.14 -13.18 16.51
N ASP A 17 5.11 -14.09 16.42
CA ASP A 17 6.40 -13.81 15.80
C ASP A 17 6.29 -13.95 14.28
N LYS A 18 6.16 -12.81 13.60
CA LYS A 18 6.07 -12.72 12.14
C LYS A 18 7.36 -13.11 11.44
N GLU A 19 8.52 -12.94 12.09
CA GLU A 19 9.82 -13.23 11.49
C GLU A 19 10.08 -14.73 11.44
N SER A 20 9.86 -15.43 12.56
CA SER A 20 10.03 -16.89 12.58
C SER A 20 8.84 -17.65 11.96
N ASN A 21 7.67 -17.01 11.84
CA ASN A 21 6.43 -17.54 11.26
C ASN A 21 6.21 -19.03 11.63
N PRO A 22 6.19 -19.38 12.93
CA PRO A 22 6.27 -20.78 13.39
C PRO A 22 5.07 -21.62 12.95
N SER A 23 3.93 -20.97 12.72
CA SER A 23 2.70 -21.61 12.24
C SER A 23 2.61 -21.63 10.71
N LYS A 24 3.62 -21.12 9.99
CA LYS A 24 3.66 -21.06 8.52
C LYS A 24 2.43 -20.38 7.94
N LEU A 25 1.99 -19.29 8.57
CA LEU A 25 0.92 -18.46 8.08
C LEU A 25 1.25 -17.95 6.69
N SER A 26 0.22 -17.78 5.85
CA SER A 26 0.39 -17.23 4.52
C SER A 26 0.80 -15.75 4.61
N VAL A 27 1.36 -15.22 3.52
CA VAL A 27 1.66 -13.78 3.42
C VAL A 27 0.40 -12.95 3.73
N PHE A 28 -0.76 -13.35 3.19
CA PHE A 28 -2.03 -12.69 3.44
C PHE A 28 -2.43 -12.67 4.92
N ASP A 29 -2.25 -13.78 5.63
CA ASP A 29 -2.58 -13.87 7.06
C ASP A 29 -1.69 -12.95 7.90
N LEU A 30 -0.43 -12.79 7.50
CA LEU A 30 0.57 -11.92 8.14
C LEU A 30 0.31 -10.43 7.89
N LEU A 31 -0.45 -10.09 6.85
CA LEU A 31 -0.76 -8.70 6.53
C LEU A 31 -1.59 -8.04 7.64
N PRO A 32 -1.37 -6.74 7.85
CA PRO A 32 -2.14 -5.96 8.82
C PRO A 32 -3.58 -5.74 8.36
N SER A 33 -4.48 -5.53 9.32
CA SER A 33 -5.87 -5.15 9.08
C SER A 33 -6.10 -3.64 9.16
N GLY A 34 -5.08 -2.87 9.53
CA GLY A 34 -5.17 -1.41 9.55
C GLY A 34 -3.84 -0.70 9.71
N VAL A 35 -3.91 0.62 9.66
CA VAL A 35 -2.80 1.54 9.89
C VAL A 35 -3.34 2.77 10.60
N SER A 36 -2.51 3.37 11.44
CA SER A 36 -2.85 4.62 12.11
C SER A 36 -1.64 5.52 12.24
N TRP A 37 -1.89 6.81 12.35
CA TRP A 37 -0.88 7.82 12.64
C TRP A 37 -1.50 9.06 13.27
N LEU A 38 -0.65 9.98 13.69
CA LEU A 38 -1.02 11.29 14.19
C LEU A 38 -0.65 12.37 13.16
N TYR A 39 -1.57 13.32 13.00
CA TYR A 39 -1.35 14.56 12.27
C TYR A 39 -1.79 15.72 13.15
N GLY A 40 -0.83 16.50 13.67
CA GLY A 40 -1.08 17.43 14.76
C GLY A 40 -1.62 16.70 15.99
N THR A 41 -2.84 17.04 16.43
CA THR A 41 -3.53 16.36 17.54
C THR A 41 -4.52 15.29 17.08
N LYS A 42 -4.75 15.14 15.76
CA LYS A 42 -5.74 14.23 15.21
C LYS A 42 -5.11 12.86 14.96
N LYS A 43 -5.75 11.80 15.49
CA LYS A 43 -5.45 10.43 15.08
C LYS A 43 -6.19 10.09 13.79
N ILE A 44 -5.46 9.64 12.80
CA ILE A 44 -5.99 9.04 11.58
C ILE A 44 -5.85 7.53 11.71
N GLU A 45 -6.90 6.80 11.31
CA GLU A 45 -6.91 5.34 11.34
C GLU A 45 -7.71 4.82 10.15
N ILE A 46 -7.12 3.86 9.45
CA ILE A 46 -7.72 3.20 8.28
C ILE A 46 -7.67 1.70 8.54
N ARG A 47 -8.80 1.02 8.32
CA ARG A 47 -8.92 -0.43 8.48
C ARG A 47 -9.59 -1.08 7.28
N ASP A 48 -9.20 -2.31 7.02
CA ASP A 48 -9.86 -3.19 6.07
C ASP A 48 -9.78 -4.65 6.55
N HIS A 49 -10.94 -5.30 6.61
CA HIS A 49 -11.03 -6.74 6.94
C HIS A 49 -10.36 -7.61 5.88
N LYS A 50 -10.22 -7.11 4.64
CA LYS A 50 -9.46 -7.77 3.57
C LYS A 50 -7.97 -7.47 3.60
N LYS A 51 -7.48 -6.95 4.73
CA LYS A 51 -6.09 -6.54 4.94
C LYS A 51 -5.70 -5.31 4.11
N ILE A 52 -4.58 -4.72 4.50
CA ILE A 52 -3.96 -3.59 3.82
C ILE A 52 -2.43 -3.77 3.75
N ILE A 53 -1.78 -3.02 2.87
CA ILE A 53 -0.33 -2.84 2.85
C ILE A 53 -0.06 -1.34 2.86
N PRO A 54 0.25 -0.77 4.03
CA PRO A 54 0.57 0.64 4.17
C PRO A 54 2.08 0.87 4.10
N LEU A 55 2.50 1.97 3.48
CA LEU A 55 3.89 2.40 3.42
C LEU A 55 3.95 3.90 3.71
N LEU A 56 4.65 4.28 4.78
CA LEU A 56 5.00 5.67 5.02
C LEU A 56 6.01 6.12 3.96
N LEU A 57 5.70 7.20 3.23
CA LEU A 57 6.55 7.68 2.15
C LEU A 57 7.72 8.50 2.68
N LEU A 58 8.79 8.56 1.90
CA LEU A 58 9.98 9.36 2.21
C LEU A 58 9.58 10.83 2.41
N GLY A 59 10.01 11.43 3.51
CA GLY A 59 9.63 12.78 3.91
C GLY A 59 8.47 12.86 4.92
N ASP A 60 7.92 11.70 5.31
CA ASP A 60 6.95 11.54 6.40
C ASP A 60 5.68 12.41 6.24
N ALA A 61 5.23 12.65 5.02
CA ALA A 61 4.07 13.51 4.74
C ALA A 61 2.89 12.78 4.08
N GLU A 62 3.16 11.67 3.41
CA GLU A 62 2.17 10.88 2.69
C GLU A 62 2.28 9.39 3.04
N VAL A 63 1.20 8.65 2.74
CA VAL A 63 1.14 7.20 2.91
C VAL A 63 0.69 6.58 1.58
N ALA A 64 1.48 5.66 1.03
CA ALA A 64 0.96 4.76 0.02
C ALA A 64 0.19 3.62 0.70
N LEU A 65 -0.95 3.26 0.13
CA LEU A 65 -1.84 2.26 0.72
C LEU A 65 -2.38 1.35 -0.38
N VAL A 66 -2.09 0.06 -0.28
CA VAL A 66 -2.85 -0.98 -0.99
C VAL A 66 -3.93 -1.52 -0.06
N ARG A 67 -5.18 -1.59 -0.52
CA ARG A 67 -6.31 -2.18 0.20
C ARG A 67 -6.78 -3.44 -0.49
N ALA A 68 -7.23 -4.41 0.30
CA ALA A 68 -7.66 -5.72 -0.18
C ALA A 68 -6.66 -6.33 -1.19
N PRO A 69 -5.36 -6.43 -0.83
CA PRO A 69 -4.35 -6.98 -1.74
C PRO A 69 -4.76 -8.38 -2.20
N PHE A 70 -4.33 -8.75 -3.40
CA PHE A 70 -4.65 -10.03 -4.06
C PHE A 70 -6.13 -10.25 -4.45
N ASP A 71 -7.06 -9.39 -4.01
CA ASP A 71 -8.48 -9.52 -4.32
C ASP A 71 -8.80 -8.92 -5.70
N LYS A 72 -9.24 -9.75 -6.65
CA LYS A 72 -9.46 -9.32 -8.03
C LYS A 72 -10.48 -8.18 -8.16
N ASP A 73 -11.52 -8.18 -7.32
CA ASP A 73 -12.64 -7.26 -7.45
C ASP A 73 -12.48 -6.03 -6.56
N LYS A 74 -11.82 -6.19 -5.40
CA LYS A 74 -11.76 -5.17 -4.36
C LYS A 74 -10.38 -4.55 -4.16
N SER A 75 -9.33 -5.08 -4.80
CA SER A 75 -7.99 -4.49 -4.68
C SER A 75 -7.99 -3.04 -5.15
N GLN A 76 -7.42 -2.15 -4.34
CA GLN A 76 -7.31 -0.71 -4.59
C GLN A 76 -5.93 -0.23 -4.17
N ALA A 77 -5.47 0.88 -4.76
CA ALA A 77 -4.22 1.51 -4.38
C ALA A 77 -4.37 3.04 -4.35
N TYR A 78 -3.87 3.65 -3.29
CA TYR A 78 -3.98 5.09 -3.05
C TYR A 78 -2.67 5.69 -2.60
N ILE A 79 -2.49 6.97 -2.91
CA ILE A 79 -1.62 7.85 -2.12
C ILE A 79 -2.51 8.72 -1.25
N LEU A 80 -2.24 8.72 0.05
CA LEU A 80 -2.96 9.49 1.05
C LEU A 80 -2.09 10.62 1.57
N SER A 81 -2.70 11.77 1.80
CA SER A 81 -2.07 12.87 2.52
C SER A 81 -1.95 12.57 4.03
N SER A 82 -1.22 13.42 4.75
CA SER A 82 -1.11 13.35 6.20
C SER A 82 -2.46 13.44 6.94
N THR A 83 -3.52 13.99 6.32
CA THR A 83 -4.87 14.05 6.91
C THR A 83 -5.70 12.79 6.64
N GLY A 84 -5.17 11.85 5.84
CA GLY A 84 -5.85 10.63 5.41
C GLY A 84 -6.73 10.81 4.15
N GLU A 85 -6.70 11.99 3.53
CA GLU A 85 -7.42 12.25 2.29
C GLU A 85 -6.69 11.64 1.09
N ILE A 86 -7.44 11.12 0.12
CA ILE A 86 -6.87 10.55 -1.10
C ILE A 86 -6.32 11.69 -1.96
N MET A 87 -5.01 11.68 -2.18
CA MET A 87 -4.33 12.55 -3.14
C MET A 87 -4.38 11.95 -4.54
N TRP A 88 -4.12 10.63 -4.64
CA TRP A 88 -4.11 9.90 -5.90
C TRP A 88 -4.84 8.58 -5.78
N ASP A 89 -5.79 8.33 -6.68
CA ASP A 89 -6.33 7.01 -6.95
C ASP A 89 -5.43 6.30 -7.98
N VAL A 90 -4.47 5.53 -7.46
CA VAL A 90 -3.44 4.88 -8.27
C VAL A 90 -4.06 3.80 -9.16
N LYS A 91 -5.12 3.13 -8.68
CA LYS A 91 -5.86 2.16 -9.48
C LYS A 91 -6.52 2.84 -10.68
N GLU A 92 -7.25 3.93 -10.47
CA GLU A 92 -7.89 4.66 -11.57
C GLU A 92 -6.86 5.14 -12.59
N ILE A 93 -5.68 5.59 -12.13
CA ILE A 93 -4.59 6.05 -13.00
C ILE A 93 -4.05 4.90 -13.86
N ILE A 94 -3.71 3.75 -13.25
CA ILE A 94 -3.14 2.63 -14.01
C ILE A 94 -4.19 1.96 -14.90
N GLU A 95 -5.47 1.97 -14.50
CA GLU A 95 -6.58 1.41 -15.27
C GLU A 95 -6.92 2.19 -16.53
N LYS A 96 -6.37 3.38 -16.71
CA LYS A 96 -6.40 4.10 -18.00
C LYS A 96 -5.47 3.44 -19.03
N LYS A 97 -4.45 2.71 -18.60
CA LYS A 97 -3.48 2.01 -19.45
C LYS A 97 -3.79 0.52 -19.58
N ILE A 98 -4.19 -0.15 -18.50
CA ILE A 98 -4.38 -1.60 -18.45
C ILE A 98 -5.53 -2.00 -17.53
N LYS A 99 -6.41 -2.89 -17.98
CA LYS A 99 -7.58 -3.31 -17.19
C LYS A 99 -7.29 -4.53 -16.31
N GLU A 100 -8.15 -4.73 -15.33
CA GLU A 100 -8.14 -5.91 -14.44
C GLU A 100 -6.84 -6.09 -13.65
N VAL A 101 -6.26 -4.99 -13.18
CA VAL A 101 -5.08 -5.02 -12.33
C VAL A 101 -5.43 -5.43 -10.90
N VAL A 102 -4.58 -6.26 -10.30
CA VAL A 102 -4.69 -6.63 -8.88
C VAL A 102 -3.44 -6.17 -8.16
N PHE A 103 -3.55 -5.17 -7.30
CA PHE A 103 -2.43 -4.72 -6.48
C PHE A 103 -2.13 -5.74 -5.37
N TYR A 104 -0.85 -5.97 -5.13
CA TYR A 104 -0.41 -6.92 -4.11
C TYR A 104 0.75 -6.44 -3.25
N ASP A 105 1.45 -5.36 -3.62
CA ASP A 105 2.50 -4.78 -2.78
C ASP A 105 2.83 -3.33 -3.17
N VAL A 106 3.53 -2.62 -2.28
CA VAL A 106 4.10 -1.29 -2.51
C VAL A 106 5.34 -1.07 -1.63
N TYR A 107 6.47 -0.71 -2.25
CA TYR A 107 7.71 -0.39 -1.54
C TYR A 107 8.70 0.38 -2.43
N TYR A 108 9.79 0.85 -1.82
CA TYR A 108 10.86 1.57 -2.51
C TYR A 108 11.93 0.63 -3.08
N ILE A 109 12.37 0.89 -4.31
CA ILE A 109 13.56 0.28 -4.91
C ILE A 109 14.47 1.42 -5.36
N SER A 110 15.66 1.52 -4.74
CA SER A 110 16.61 2.62 -5.01
C SER A 110 15.94 4.00 -4.93
N ASP A 111 15.22 4.24 -3.84
CA ASP A 111 14.46 5.47 -3.53
C ASP A 111 13.32 5.80 -4.51
N ILE A 112 12.98 4.91 -5.43
CA ILE A 112 11.83 5.05 -6.32
C ILE A 112 10.67 4.22 -5.78
N LEU A 113 9.49 4.83 -5.63
CA LEU A 113 8.29 4.15 -5.18
C LEU A 113 7.74 3.25 -6.29
N PHE A 114 7.56 1.96 -6.00
CA PHE A 114 6.94 1.01 -6.91
C PHE A 114 5.67 0.42 -6.33
N PHE A 115 4.65 0.32 -7.18
CA PHE A 115 3.49 -0.53 -6.94
C PHE A 115 3.64 -1.82 -7.71
N PHE A 116 3.21 -2.92 -7.07
CA PHE A 116 3.27 -4.25 -7.61
C PHE A 116 1.87 -4.75 -7.91
N ILE A 117 1.69 -5.25 -9.13
CA ILE A 117 0.41 -5.64 -9.67
C ILE A 117 0.50 -7.00 -10.35
N ASN A 118 -0.55 -7.78 -10.20
CA ASN A 118 -0.76 -8.98 -10.99
C ASN A 118 -1.75 -8.65 -12.12
N ILE A 119 -1.41 -9.08 -13.32
CA ILE A 119 -2.27 -9.00 -14.50
C ILE A 119 -2.33 -10.39 -15.11
N ASN A 120 -3.52 -11.01 -15.08
CA ASN A 120 -3.77 -12.32 -15.66
C ASN A 120 -2.78 -13.42 -15.22
N GLY A 121 -2.39 -13.42 -13.93
CA GLY A 121 -1.49 -14.42 -13.37
C GLY A 121 0.00 -14.13 -13.58
N HIS A 122 0.35 -12.98 -14.14
CA HIS A 122 1.73 -12.52 -14.28
C HIS A 122 1.97 -11.30 -13.40
N ASP A 123 3.14 -11.27 -12.76
CA ASP A 123 3.53 -10.21 -11.85
C ASP A 123 4.28 -9.10 -12.59
N TYR A 124 3.91 -7.86 -12.28
CA TYR A 124 4.50 -6.66 -12.83
C TYR A 124 4.70 -5.62 -11.73
N ARG A 125 5.48 -4.60 -12.05
CA ARG A 125 5.61 -3.39 -11.25
C ARG A 125 5.62 -2.16 -12.13
N PHE A 126 5.31 -1.01 -11.53
CA PHE A 126 5.51 0.29 -12.15
C PHE A 126 5.90 1.30 -11.09
N SER A 127 6.73 2.27 -11.47
CA SER A 127 7.09 3.38 -10.58
C SER A 127 5.96 4.39 -10.50
N PHE A 128 5.83 5.08 -9.37
CA PHE A 128 4.84 6.14 -9.19
C PHE A 128 5.48 7.41 -8.62
N ASP A 129 5.34 8.51 -9.33
CA ASP A 129 5.75 9.83 -8.85
C ASP A 129 4.61 10.47 -8.05
N VAL A 130 4.81 10.55 -6.74
CA VAL A 130 3.85 11.10 -5.78
C VAL A 130 3.56 12.58 -6.02
N SER A 131 4.56 13.34 -6.49
CA SER A 131 4.43 14.79 -6.69
C SER A 131 3.60 15.13 -7.93
N THR A 132 3.71 14.32 -8.98
CA THR A 132 3.05 14.57 -10.27
C THR A 132 1.84 13.67 -10.51
N GLY A 133 1.68 12.58 -9.75
CA GLY A 133 0.65 11.56 -9.97
C GLY A 133 0.90 10.69 -11.21
N ILE A 134 2.12 10.73 -11.77
CA ILE A 134 2.47 10.01 -13.00
C ILE A 134 2.92 8.58 -12.67
N ALA A 135 2.25 7.61 -13.28
CA ALA A 135 2.71 6.22 -13.31
C ALA A 135 3.67 5.99 -14.48
N GLY A 136 4.81 5.37 -14.18
CA GLY A 136 5.80 4.94 -15.16
C GLY A 136 5.32 3.78 -16.04
N ASP A 137 6.28 3.15 -16.71
CA ASP A 137 6.03 1.97 -17.51
C ASP A 137 5.80 0.72 -16.66
N ILE A 138 5.00 -0.19 -17.19
CA ILE A 138 4.72 -1.48 -16.56
C ILE A 138 5.82 -2.45 -16.98
N ILE A 139 6.54 -2.97 -15.99
CA ILE A 139 7.69 -3.85 -16.16
C ILE A 139 7.35 -5.20 -15.55
N GLN A 140 7.52 -6.28 -16.30
CA GLN A 140 7.28 -7.63 -15.79
C GLN A 140 8.36 -8.00 -14.75
N ASN A 141 7.91 -8.57 -13.63
CA ASN A 141 8.80 -9.19 -12.65
C ASN A 141 9.03 -10.64 -13.06
N TYR A 142 10.29 -11.09 -12.99
CA TYR A 142 10.71 -12.46 -13.28
C TYR A 142 11.06 -13.20 -11.99
#